data_AF-A0A977IEX0-F1
#
_entry.id   AF-A0A977IEX0-F1
#
_cell.length_a   1.000
_cell.length_b   1.000
_cell.length_c   1.000
_cell.angle_alpha   90.00
_cell.angle_beta   90.00
_cell.angle_gamma   90.00
#
_symmetry.space_group_name_H-M   'P 1'
#
loop_
_entity.id
_entity.type
_entity.pdbx_description
1 polymer ?
#
loop_
_entity_poly.entity_id
_entity_poly.type
_entity_poly.pdbx_seq_one_letter_code
_entity_poly.pdbx_strand_id
1 'polypeptide(L)'
;MNLTRRIIARNLLLATVLSVAASGLATATALMTAVASLPAAYAQQTLAGGNNNGNATSTAGNFTLSGIITSTQMTNAGAPLWLSAGSWALVTDMPVFGGNNQTQPTVKNFSAVVNMVLLSNGTMFHTHHISNFKQSEVLFQGSNTTAFNGTMTVTTEEGMAENVPGYLHFQNNIMSVWVNPGQIDNHFGPTPINGMMLTPEQLEELGAELPQLQQGAAAQNSTAASASSSSGAQAT
;
A
#
# COMPACT_ATOMS: atom_id res chain seq x y z
N MET A 1 -55.91 27.64 -54.66
CA MET A 1 -55.24 28.43 -53.62
C MET A 1 -54.02 27.65 -53.14
N ASN A 2 -52.82 28.17 -53.43
CA ASN A 2 -51.52 27.70 -52.94
C ASN A 2 -51.33 28.07 -51.46
N LEU A 3 -50.70 27.21 -50.65
CA LEU A 3 -49.81 27.52 -49.51
C LEU A 3 -49.36 26.17 -48.87
N THR A 4 -48.15 25.64 -49.11
CA THR A 4 -46.84 25.98 -48.51
C THR A 4 -46.49 25.16 -47.25
N ARG A 5 -45.50 24.26 -47.43
CA ARG A 5 -44.44 23.78 -46.50
C ARG A 5 -44.81 23.20 -45.11
N ARG A 6 -44.27 22.02 -44.80
CA ARG A 6 -42.96 21.84 -44.12
C ARG A 6 -42.54 20.36 -44.11
N ILE A 7 -41.32 20.12 -44.60
CA ILE A 7 -40.57 18.88 -44.47
C ILE A 7 -39.98 18.86 -43.05
N ILE A 8 -40.25 17.81 -42.28
CA ILE A 8 -39.44 17.45 -41.10
C ILE A 8 -38.95 16.03 -41.33
N ALA A 9 -37.68 15.92 -41.68
CA ALA A 9 -36.93 14.67 -41.61
C ALA A 9 -36.73 14.32 -40.12
N ARG A 10 -37.23 13.16 -39.68
CA ARG A 10 -36.76 12.52 -38.44
C ARG A 10 -35.96 11.30 -38.84
N ASN A 11 -34.66 11.35 -38.54
CA ASN A 11 -33.74 10.23 -38.67
C ASN A 11 -34.26 9.06 -37.83
N LEU A 12 -34.63 7.98 -38.52
CA LEU A 12 -34.97 6.69 -37.93
C LEU A 12 -33.65 5.94 -37.71
N LEU A 13 -33.07 6.04 -36.52
CA LEU A 13 -32.01 5.11 -36.12
C LEU A 13 -32.67 3.81 -35.64
N LEU A 14 -32.46 2.74 -36.40
CA LEU A 14 -32.65 1.36 -35.96
C LEU A 14 -31.67 1.08 -34.81
N ALA A 15 -32.19 0.87 -33.61
CA ALA A 15 -31.44 0.25 -32.51
C ALA A 15 -31.68 -1.26 -32.59
N THR A 16 -30.70 -2.00 -33.11
CA THR A 16 -30.63 -3.45 -32.99
C THR A 16 -30.38 -3.82 -31.54
N VAL A 17 -31.34 -4.55 -30.96
CA VAL A 17 -31.18 -5.26 -29.69
C VAL A 17 -30.22 -6.42 -29.94
N LEU A 18 -29.01 -6.34 -29.40
CA LEU A 18 -28.12 -7.49 -29.27
C LEU A 18 -28.10 -7.90 -27.80
N SER A 19 -28.91 -8.90 -27.48
CA SER A 19 -28.84 -9.61 -26.21
C SER A 19 -27.61 -10.53 -26.23
N VAL A 20 -26.62 -10.25 -25.38
CA VAL A 20 -25.62 -11.24 -24.99
C VAL A 20 -25.71 -11.40 -23.48
N ALA A 21 -26.32 -12.51 -23.07
CA ALA A 21 -26.11 -13.07 -21.75
C ALA A 21 -24.79 -13.86 -21.81
N ALA A 22 -23.78 -13.39 -21.07
CA ALA A 22 -22.61 -14.19 -20.72
C ALA A 22 -21.93 -13.58 -19.49
N SER A 23 -22.02 -14.30 -18.36
CA SER A 23 -21.11 -14.34 -17.21
C SER A 23 -20.19 -13.12 -16.99
N GLY A 24 -20.47 -12.38 -15.90
CA GLY A 24 -19.68 -11.23 -15.47
C GLY A 24 -18.22 -11.59 -15.15
N LEU A 25 -17.31 -11.18 -16.03
CA LEU A 25 -15.99 -10.72 -15.64
C LEU A 25 -16.09 -9.21 -15.41
N ALA A 26 -16.00 -8.78 -14.15
CA ALA A 26 -15.79 -7.38 -13.83
C ALA A 26 -14.31 -7.06 -14.10
N THR A 27 -13.98 -6.61 -15.31
CA THR A 27 -12.69 -5.97 -15.55
C THR A 27 -12.74 -4.59 -14.90
N ALA A 28 -12.09 -4.45 -13.75
CA ALA A 28 -11.86 -3.17 -13.11
C ALA A 28 -10.84 -2.38 -13.94
N THR A 29 -11.33 -1.63 -14.93
CA THR A 29 -10.52 -0.67 -15.67
C THR A 29 -10.27 0.52 -14.74
N ALA A 30 -9.12 0.54 -14.07
CA ALA A 30 -8.69 1.71 -13.30
C ALA A 30 -8.35 2.85 -14.27
N LEU A 31 -9.18 3.90 -14.27
CA LEU A 31 -8.89 5.18 -14.91
C LEU A 31 -7.72 5.84 -14.18
N MET A 32 -6.49 5.68 -14.68
CA MET A 32 -5.37 6.54 -14.27
C MET A 32 -5.54 7.92 -14.91
N THR A 33 -6.02 8.86 -14.11
CA THR A 33 -6.06 10.28 -14.49
C THR A 33 -4.63 10.81 -14.46
N ALA A 34 -4.18 11.40 -15.57
CA ALA A 34 -2.85 12.00 -15.69
C ALA A 34 -2.68 13.12 -14.65
N VAL A 35 -1.74 12.96 -13.72
CA VAL A 35 -1.32 14.03 -12.80
C VAL A 35 -0.20 14.80 -13.48
N ALA A 36 -0.43 16.10 -13.66
CA ALA A 36 0.52 17.03 -14.24
C ALA A 36 1.85 17.05 -13.47
N SER A 37 2.94 17.14 -14.22
CA SER A 37 4.32 17.18 -13.74
C SER A 37 4.58 18.42 -12.88
N LEU A 38 4.89 18.20 -11.60
CA LEU A 38 5.61 19.15 -10.76
C LEU A 38 7.11 18.82 -10.81
N PRO A 39 8.01 19.82 -10.71
CA PRO A 39 9.45 19.55 -10.67
C PRO A 39 9.79 18.95 -9.30
N ALA A 40 9.95 17.64 -9.24
CA ALA A 40 10.48 16.97 -8.06
C ALA A 40 11.99 17.22 -8.01
N ALA A 41 12.44 17.95 -6.98
CA ALA A 41 13.84 17.96 -6.61
C ALA A 41 14.24 16.52 -6.25
N TYR A 42 15.21 16.00 -6.99
CA TYR A 42 15.60 14.60 -7.04
C TYR A 42 16.45 14.18 -5.83
N ALA A 43 16.17 12.99 -5.27
CA ALA A 43 17.20 12.16 -4.66
C ALA A 43 17.61 11.10 -5.70
N GLN A 44 18.82 11.24 -6.24
CA GLN A 44 19.37 10.35 -7.26
C GLN A 44 19.81 9.01 -6.66
N GLN A 45 19.28 7.94 -7.23
CA GLN A 45 19.88 6.61 -7.29
C GLN A 45 21.15 6.65 -8.15
N THR A 46 22.08 5.77 -7.81
CA THR A 46 23.33 5.44 -8.47
C THR A 46 23.65 3.99 -8.16
N LEU A 47 23.29 3.17 -9.11
CA LEU A 47 24.29 2.38 -9.80
C LEU A 47 25.74 2.54 -9.26
N ALA A 48 26.21 1.67 -8.35
CA ALA A 48 27.65 1.44 -8.30
C ALA A 48 28.02 0.93 -9.73
N GLY A 49 28.66 1.70 -10.62
CA GLY A 49 29.47 2.90 -10.42
C GLY A 49 28.87 4.26 -10.84
N GLY A 50 29.07 5.25 -9.96
CA GLY A 50 28.98 6.68 -10.27
C GLY A 50 28.05 7.50 -9.37
N ASN A 51 28.38 7.68 -8.07
CA ASN A 51 27.77 8.63 -7.09
C ASN A 51 26.36 8.40 -6.42
N ASN A 52 26.18 7.52 -5.40
CA ASN A 52 24.87 7.06 -4.88
C ASN A 52 24.43 7.45 -3.50
N ASN A 53 23.25 8.06 -3.40
CA ASN A 53 22.59 8.29 -2.12
C ASN A 53 21.27 7.50 -2.05
N GLY A 54 21.28 6.46 -1.21
CA GLY A 54 20.08 5.94 -0.53
C GLY A 54 19.49 4.63 -1.05
N ASN A 55 19.58 3.60 -0.20
CA ASN A 55 18.50 2.65 0.10
C ASN A 55 18.56 1.19 -0.40
N ALA A 56 19.73 0.63 -0.65
CA ALA A 56 19.86 -0.82 -0.66
C ALA A 56 21.14 -1.23 0.07
N THR A 57 21.01 -1.89 1.22
CA THR A 57 22.14 -2.59 1.81
C THR A 57 22.37 -3.87 1.02
N SER A 58 23.44 -3.90 0.24
CA SER A 58 23.84 -5.08 -0.50
C SER A 58 24.66 -6.02 0.40
N THR A 59 24.06 -7.11 0.87
CA THR A 59 24.81 -8.21 1.48
C THR A 59 25.00 -9.27 0.41
N ALA A 60 26.25 -9.47 -0.04
CA ALA A 60 26.70 -10.51 -0.98
C ALA A 60 25.61 -10.99 -1.98
N GLY A 61 25.23 -10.12 -2.93
CA GLY A 61 24.33 -10.49 -4.04
C GLY A 61 22.84 -10.26 -3.83
N ASN A 62 22.39 -9.87 -2.63
CA ASN A 62 20.99 -9.51 -2.36
C ASN A 62 20.83 -8.00 -2.10
N PHE A 63 19.72 -7.45 -2.57
CA PHE A 63 19.27 -6.08 -2.33
C PHE A 63 18.08 -6.11 -1.38
N THR A 64 18.15 -5.35 -0.30
CA THR A 64 17.07 -5.24 0.68
C THR A 64 16.44 -3.87 0.61
N LEU A 65 15.12 -3.83 0.47
CA LEU A 65 14.28 -2.64 0.63
C LEU A 65 13.37 -2.85 1.83
N SER A 66 13.11 -1.80 2.59
CA SER A 66 12.21 -1.89 3.74
C SER A 66 11.54 -0.55 4.00
N GLY A 67 10.55 -0.56 4.88
CA GLY A 67 9.96 0.66 5.40
C GLY A 67 8.66 0.41 6.15
N ILE A 68 7.81 1.44 6.19
CA ILE A 68 6.59 1.43 6.97
C ILE A 68 5.35 1.46 6.09
N ILE A 69 4.27 0.85 6.57
CA ILE A 69 2.94 0.92 5.98
C ILE A 69 2.21 2.08 6.63
N THR A 70 1.56 2.90 5.79
CA THR A 70 0.68 4.00 6.20
C THR A 70 -0.41 4.10 5.14
N SER A 71 -1.57 3.49 5.40
CA SER A 71 -2.63 3.38 4.39
C SER A 71 -4.00 3.58 5.01
N THR A 72 -4.93 4.07 4.20
CA THR A 72 -6.36 4.03 4.49
C THR A 72 -6.99 3.03 3.53
N GLN A 73 -7.63 2.00 4.06
CA GLN A 73 -8.37 1.04 3.24
C GLN A 73 -9.81 1.50 3.05
N MET A 74 -10.27 1.42 1.81
CA MET A 74 -11.60 1.84 1.43
C MET A 74 -12.57 0.64 1.40
N THR A 75 -13.86 0.91 1.51
CA THR A 75 -14.93 -0.01 1.13
C THR A 75 -15.05 -0.08 -0.41
N ASN A 76 -15.82 -1.05 -0.92
CA ASN A 76 -16.18 -1.11 -2.34
C ASN A 76 -16.91 0.15 -2.84
N ALA A 77 -17.59 0.89 -1.96
CA ALA A 77 -18.23 2.16 -2.29
C ALA A 77 -17.26 3.36 -2.27
N GLY A 78 -15.97 3.14 -1.97
CA GLY A 78 -14.95 4.18 -1.90
C GLY A 78 -14.90 4.94 -0.57
N ALA A 79 -15.71 4.58 0.42
CA ALA A 79 -15.67 5.19 1.74
C ALA A 79 -14.51 4.61 2.58
N PRO A 80 -13.73 5.42 3.31
CA PRO A 80 -12.72 4.93 4.26
C PRO A 80 -13.30 3.98 5.32
N LEU A 81 -12.65 2.85 5.57
CA LEU A 81 -13.07 1.86 6.57
C LEU A 81 -11.98 1.58 7.62
N TRP A 82 -10.74 1.37 7.19
CA TRP A 82 -9.64 1.02 8.09
C TRP A 82 -8.48 2.00 7.96
N LEU A 83 -7.86 2.33 9.09
CA LEU A 83 -6.52 2.88 9.13
C LEU A 83 -5.53 1.72 9.27
N SER A 84 -4.50 1.71 8.45
CA SER A 84 -3.50 0.65 8.41
C SER A 84 -2.11 1.23 8.67
N ALA A 85 -1.37 0.58 9.56
CA ALA A 85 0.01 0.91 9.89
C ALA A 85 0.84 -0.36 10.06
N GLY A 86 2.14 -0.29 9.83
CA GLY A 86 3.00 -1.46 10.03
C GLY A 86 4.34 -1.34 9.34
N SER A 87 4.93 -2.47 8.98
CA SER A 87 6.25 -2.53 8.35
C SER A 87 6.29 -3.56 7.23
N TRP A 88 7.27 -3.41 6.36
CA TRP A 88 7.49 -4.33 5.27
C TRP A 88 8.99 -4.43 4.93
N ALA A 89 9.37 -5.57 4.35
CA ALA A 89 10.69 -5.81 3.80
C ALA A 89 10.60 -6.64 2.52
N LEU A 90 11.44 -6.30 1.56
CA LEU A 90 11.64 -7.02 0.32
C LEU A 90 13.12 -7.35 0.16
N VAL A 91 13.42 -8.57 -0.25
CA VAL A 91 14.75 -8.99 -0.67
C VAL A 91 14.70 -9.44 -2.13
N THR A 92 15.57 -8.90 -2.96
CA THR A 92 15.74 -9.26 -4.38
C THR A 92 17.21 -9.59 -4.67
N ASP A 93 17.49 -10.28 -5.78
CA ASP A 93 18.88 -10.50 -6.26
C ASP A 93 19.45 -9.33 -7.08
N MET A 94 18.60 -8.39 -7.49
CA MET A 94 18.98 -7.19 -8.23
C MET A 94 18.14 -5.99 -7.78
N PRO A 95 18.57 -4.75 -8.08
CA PRO A 95 17.77 -3.56 -7.82
C PRO A 95 16.37 -3.64 -8.46
N VAL A 96 15.35 -3.14 -7.76
CA VAL A 96 13.97 -3.11 -8.28
C VAL A 96 13.78 -2.05 -9.38
N PHE A 97 14.64 -1.04 -9.45
CA PHE A 97 14.59 0.06 -10.42
C PHE A 97 15.75 0.01 -11.41
N GLY A 98 15.57 0.63 -12.58
CA GLY A 98 16.59 0.67 -13.63
C GLY A 98 16.80 -0.65 -14.37
N GLY A 99 15.94 -1.65 -14.13
CA GLY A 99 15.92 -2.89 -14.89
C GLY A 99 15.48 -2.68 -16.34
N ASN A 100 15.83 -3.63 -17.20
CA ASN A 100 15.31 -3.74 -18.55
C ASN A 100 14.79 -5.17 -18.77
N ASN A 101 14.00 -5.38 -19.82
CA ASN A 101 13.32 -6.67 -20.06
C ASN A 101 14.27 -7.88 -20.26
N GLN A 102 15.60 -7.68 -20.34
CA GLN A 102 16.55 -8.77 -20.55
C GLN A 102 17.03 -9.42 -19.25
N THR A 103 16.99 -8.71 -18.12
CA THR A 103 17.32 -9.23 -16.79
C THR A 103 16.36 -8.65 -15.76
N GLN A 104 15.46 -9.49 -15.24
CA GLN A 104 14.44 -9.10 -14.28
C GLN A 104 14.88 -9.44 -12.85
N PRO A 105 14.66 -8.56 -11.87
CA PRO A 105 14.88 -8.90 -10.46
C PRO A 105 14.00 -10.08 -10.06
N THR A 106 14.56 -10.97 -9.25
CA THR A 106 13.83 -12.06 -8.61
C THR A 106 13.62 -11.72 -7.15
N VAL A 107 12.36 -11.69 -6.73
CA VAL A 107 12.00 -11.64 -5.30
C VAL A 107 12.47 -12.93 -4.62
N LYS A 108 13.36 -12.79 -3.63
CA LYS A 108 13.83 -13.88 -2.78
C LYS A 108 12.99 -14.01 -1.51
N ASN A 109 12.54 -12.87 -0.98
CA ASN A 109 11.67 -12.82 0.18
C ASN A 109 10.83 -11.56 0.17
N PHE A 110 9.59 -11.67 0.65
CA PHE A 110 8.75 -10.52 0.99
C PHE A 110 8.03 -10.83 2.30
N SER A 111 8.00 -9.85 3.19
CA SER A 111 7.25 -9.93 4.45
C SER A 111 6.69 -8.57 4.81
N ALA A 112 5.43 -8.52 5.23
CA ALA A 112 4.80 -7.34 5.80
C ALA A 112 3.96 -7.69 7.01
N VAL A 113 3.89 -6.75 7.96
CA VAL A 113 2.95 -6.76 9.08
C VAL A 113 2.03 -5.57 8.90
N VAL A 114 0.72 -5.81 8.93
CA VAL A 114 -0.32 -4.79 8.76
C VAL A 114 -1.20 -4.80 10.00
N ASN A 115 -1.11 -3.75 10.81
CA ASN A 115 -2.05 -3.48 11.87
C ASN A 115 -3.17 -2.60 11.33
N MET A 116 -4.40 -2.95 11.65
CA MET A 116 -5.59 -2.26 11.15
C MET A 116 -6.46 -1.84 12.33
N VAL A 117 -6.96 -0.62 12.30
CA VAL A 117 -7.96 -0.13 13.26
C VAL A 117 -9.17 0.41 12.53
N LEU A 118 -10.37 0.05 13.02
CA LEU A 118 -11.62 0.49 12.40
C LEU A 118 -11.73 2.01 12.54
N LEU A 119 -11.86 2.70 11.41
CA LEU A 119 -11.77 4.16 11.37
C LEU A 119 -12.98 4.85 12.02
N SER A 120 -14.16 4.21 12.04
CA SER A 120 -15.39 4.84 12.53
C SER A 120 -15.39 5.12 14.03
N ASN A 121 -14.70 4.30 14.83
CA ASN A 121 -14.73 4.40 16.29
C ASN A 121 -13.46 3.90 17.00
N GLY A 122 -12.49 3.32 16.27
CA GLY A 122 -11.24 2.84 16.85
C GLY A 122 -11.33 1.51 17.61
N THR A 123 -12.50 0.84 17.68
CA THR A 123 -12.72 -0.26 18.63
C THR A 123 -12.30 -1.64 18.13
N MET A 124 -12.16 -1.84 16.83
CA MET A 124 -11.66 -3.11 16.27
C MET A 124 -10.21 -2.94 15.84
N PHE A 125 -9.36 -3.87 16.29
CA PHE A 125 -7.94 -3.89 15.99
C PHE A 125 -7.52 -5.27 15.49
N HIS A 126 -7.01 -5.34 14.27
CA HIS A 126 -6.54 -6.59 13.66
C HIS A 126 -5.05 -6.48 13.32
N THR A 127 -4.33 -7.60 13.38
CA THR A 127 -2.96 -7.72 12.86
C THR A 127 -2.94 -8.80 11.80
N HIS A 128 -2.36 -8.48 10.64
CA HIS A 128 -2.20 -9.39 9.52
C HIS A 128 -0.74 -9.46 9.09
N HIS A 129 -0.34 -10.63 8.61
CA HIS A 129 0.94 -10.90 7.99
C HIS A 129 0.74 -11.21 6.51
N ILE A 130 1.59 -10.63 5.67
CA ILE A 130 1.66 -10.93 4.23
C ILE A 130 3.07 -11.47 3.96
N SER A 131 3.18 -12.66 3.38
CA SER A 131 4.47 -13.35 3.20
C SER A 131 4.47 -14.31 2.01
N ASN A 132 5.57 -15.04 1.84
CA ASN A 132 5.70 -16.12 0.84
C ASN A 132 5.34 -15.68 -0.59
N PHE A 133 5.79 -14.48 -0.98
CA PHE A 133 5.49 -13.97 -2.31
C PHE A 133 6.16 -14.83 -3.40
N LYS A 134 5.35 -15.40 -4.29
CA LYS A 134 5.78 -16.19 -5.44
C LYS A 134 5.61 -15.34 -6.70
N GLN A 135 6.70 -14.74 -7.15
CA GLN A 135 6.75 -13.91 -8.35
C GLN A 135 6.40 -14.73 -9.60
N SER A 136 5.48 -14.21 -10.41
CA SER A 136 5.12 -14.77 -11.72
C SER A 136 5.56 -13.87 -12.88
N GLU A 137 5.64 -12.56 -12.68
CA GLU A 137 5.96 -11.59 -13.72
C GLU A 137 6.55 -10.31 -13.13
N VAL A 138 7.42 -9.63 -13.90
CA VAL A 138 7.90 -8.28 -13.61
C VAL A 138 7.50 -7.33 -14.74
N LEU A 139 6.90 -6.20 -14.36
CA LEU A 139 6.49 -5.13 -15.27
C LEU A 139 7.30 -3.87 -14.96
N PHE A 140 8.13 -3.43 -15.91
CA PHE A 140 8.79 -2.14 -15.84
C PHE A 140 7.92 -1.07 -16.52
N GLN A 141 7.47 -0.08 -15.75
CA GLN A 141 6.52 0.95 -16.21
C GLN A 141 7.16 2.35 -16.30
N GLY A 142 8.49 2.42 -16.20
CA GLY A 142 9.29 3.64 -16.20
C GLY A 142 10.65 3.38 -15.56
N SER A 143 11.49 4.41 -15.46
CA SER A 143 12.82 4.27 -14.84
C SER A 143 12.74 3.92 -13.35
N ASN A 144 11.71 4.43 -12.66
CA ASN A 144 11.53 4.34 -11.21
C ASN A 144 10.20 3.66 -10.85
N THR A 145 9.66 2.84 -11.74
CA THR A 145 8.35 2.18 -11.55
C THR A 145 8.44 0.72 -11.95
N THR A 146 8.23 -0.17 -10.99
CA THR A 146 8.29 -1.62 -11.18
C THR A 146 7.16 -2.30 -10.44
N ALA A 147 6.47 -3.23 -11.10
CA ALA A 147 5.50 -4.11 -10.46
C ALA A 147 5.98 -5.57 -10.53
N PHE A 148 5.80 -6.29 -9.44
CA PHE A 148 5.92 -7.75 -9.37
C PHE A 148 4.52 -8.32 -9.23
N ASN A 149 4.06 -9.07 -10.22
CA ASN A 149 2.83 -9.86 -10.10
C ASN A 149 3.18 -11.23 -9.52
N GLY A 150 2.24 -11.81 -8.78
CA GLY A 150 2.45 -13.11 -8.18
C GLY A 150 1.33 -13.56 -7.25
N THR A 151 1.66 -14.47 -6.35
CA THR A 151 0.78 -14.88 -5.26
C THR A 151 1.48 -14.75 -3.91
N MET A 152 0.71 -14.64 -2.83
CA MET A 152 1.23 -14.49 -1.48
C MET A 152 0.41 -15.28 -0.46
N THR A 153 0.93 -15.40 0.75
CA THR A 153 0.20 -15.91 1.92
C THR A 153 -0.25 -14.74 2.77
N VAL A 154 -1.48 -14.79 3.25
CA VAL A 154 -2.10 -13.75 4.07
C VAL A 154 -2.75 -14.39 5.29
N THR A 155 -2.53 -13.84 6.49
CA THR A 155 -3.32 -14.21 7.67
C THR A 155 -4.59 -13.37 7.72
N THR A 156 -5.76 -13.98 7.85
CA THR A 156 -7.05 -13.35 8.16
C THR A 156 -7.52 -13.78 9.55
N GLU A 157 -8.72 -13.37 9.98
CA GLU A 157 -9.27 -13.84 11.26
C GLU A 157 -9.66 -15.32 11.24
N GLU A 158 -9.96 -15.85 10.06
CA GLU A 158 -10.36 -17.24 9.80
C GLU A 158 -9.16 -18.19 9.65
N GLY A 159 -7.95 -17.65 9.52
CA GLY A 159 -6.71 -18.43 9.42
C GLY A 159 -5.78 -17.93 8.33
N MET A 160 -4.99 -18.83 7.74
CA MET A 160 -4.05 -18.50 6.67
C MET A 160 -4.67 -18.79 5.30
N ALA A 161 -4.69 -17.78 4.43
CA ALA A 161 -5.02 -17.92 3.02
C ALA A 161 -3.73 -17.98 2.20
N GLU A 162 -3.51 -19.09 1.49
CA GLU A 162 -2.32 -19.31 0.66
C GLU A 162 -2.60 -19.05 -0.83
N ASN A 163 -1.53 -18.72 -1.57
CA ASN A 163 -1.56 -18.49 -3.01
C ASN A 163 -2.59 -17.42 -3.45
N VAL A 164 -2.83 -16.43 -2.59
CA VAL A 164 -3.72 -15.31 -2.88
C VAL A 164 -3.07 -14.45 -3.98
N PRO A 165 -3.73 -14.26 -5.14
CA PRO A 165 -3.19 -13.42 -6.21
C PRO A 165 -3.04 -11.97 -5.77
N GLY A 166 -1.99 -11.33 -6.24
CA GLY A 166 -1.78 -9.91 -5.97
C GLY A 166 -0.52 -9.37 -6.64
N TYR A 167 -0.10 -8.19 -6.19
CA TYR A 167 1.12 -7.56 -6.68
C TYR A 167 1.85 -6.77 -5.60
N LEU A 168 3.15 -6.58 -5.83
CA LEU A 168 3.97 -5.57 -5.18
C LEU A 168 4.30 -4.51 -6.23
N HIS A 169 4.03 -3.24 -5.93
CA HIS A 169 4.29 -2.14 -6.84
C HIS A 169 5.18 -1.10 -6.17
N PHE A 170 6.23 -0.70 -6.87
CA PHE A 170 7.23 0.25 -6.39
C PHE A 170 7.24 1.43 -7.35
N GLN A 171 7.06 2.63 -6.80
CA GLN A 171 7.14 3.87 -7.56
C GLN A 171 7.88 4.92 -6.75
N ASN A 172 9.12 5.23 -7.16
CA ASN A 172 10.04 6.05 -6.37
C ASN A 172 10.14 5.48 -4.93
N ASN A 173 9.77 6.26 -3.91
CA ASN A 173 9.80 5.85 -2.51
C ASN A 173 8.47 5.28 -2.00
N ILE A 174 7.51 5.01 -2.89
CA ILE A 174 6.23 4.39 -2.54
C ILE A 174 6.33 2.89 -2.78
N MET A 175 5.87 2.11 -1.81
CA MET A 175 5.57 0.69 -1.95
C MET A 175 4.05 0.51 -1.82
N SER A 176 3.46 -0.28 -2.70
CA SER A 176 2.07 -0.70 -2.62
C SER A 176 2.01 -2.23 -2.68
N VAL A 177 1.28 -2.84 -1.75
CA VAL A 177 0.89 -4.26 -1.84
C VAL A 177 -0.61 -4.33 -2.08
N TRP A 178 -1.01 -5.03 -3.13
CA TRP A 178 -2.41 -5.31 -3.39
C TRP A 178 -2.65 -6.81 -3.26
N VAL A 179 -3.72 -7.14 -2.54
CA VAL A 179 -4.17 -8.50 -2.27
C VAL A 179 -5.54 -8.64 -2.90
N ASN A 180 -5.76 -9.67 -3.70
CA ASN A 180 -7.06 -9.88 -4.34
C ASN A 180 -8.15 -10.13 -3.30
N PRO A 181 -9.11 -9.20 -3.11
CA PRO A 181 -10.11 -9.32 -2.05
C PRO A 181 -11.05 -10.51 -2.28
N GLY A 182 -11.31 -10.89 -3.53
CA GLY A 182 -12.20 -12.00 -3.87
C GLY A 182 -11.66 -13.40 -3.55
N GLN A 183 -10.45 -13.50 -3.00
CA GLN A 183 -9.83 -14.77 -2.56
C GLN A 183 -9.65 -14.86 -1.05
N ILE A 184 -10.12 -13.85 -0.33
CA ILE A 184 -10.06 -13.73 1.13
C ILE A 184 -11.34 -13.06 1.65
N ASP A 185 -12.49 -13.38 1.05
CA ASP A 185 -13.83 -12.89 1.45
C ASP A 185 -13.95 -11.37 1.61
N ASN A 186 -13.17 -10.61 0.83
CA ASN A 186 -13.04 -9.15 0.91
C ASN A 186 -12.57 -8.63 2.28
N HIS A 187 -11.73 -9.42 2.96
CA HIS A 187 -11.13 -9.08 4.24
C HIS A 187 -10.30 -7.80 4.16
N PHE A 188 -9.61 -7.58 3.04
CA PHE A 188 -9.06 -6.26 2.68
C PHE A 188 -9.98 -5.52 1.72
N GLY A 189 -9.92 -4.19 1.76
CA GLY A 189 -10.59 -3.33 0.78
C GLY A 189 -10.07 -3.53 -0.64
N PRO A 190 -10.72 -2.95 -1.66
CA PRO A 190 -10.30 -3.12 -3.06
C PRO A 190 -9.03 -2.31 -3.41
N THR A 191 -8.58 -1.44 -2.50
CA THR A 191 -7.44 -0.54 -2.69
C THR A 191 -6.12 -1.17 -2.24
N PRO A 192 -4.99 -0.87 -2.89
CA PRO A 192 -3.69 -1.30 -2.39
C PRO A 192 -3.39 -0.77 -0.98
N ILE A 193 -2.63 -1.53 -0.21
CA ILE A 193 -2.04 -1.10 1.06
C ILE A 193 -0.73 -0.40 0.73
N ASN A 194 -0.66 0.90 1.00
CA ASN A 194 0.49 1.73 0.67
C ASN A 194 1.44 1.89 1.86
N GLY A 195 2.71 2.06 1.55
CA GLY A 195 3.78 2.34 2.48
C GLY A 195 4.87 3.19 1.86
N MET A 196 5.78 3.62 2.71
CA MET A 196 6.97 4.35 2.34
C MET A 196 8.17 3.42 2.39
N MET A 197 9.09 3.61 1.45
CA MET A 197 10.41 3.01 1.45
C MET A 197 11.35 3.91 2.24
N LEU A 198 11.98 3.36 3.27
CA LEU A 198 12.88 4.07 4.17
C LEU A 198 14.31 3.56 4.03
N THR A 199 15.26 4.48 4.14
CA THR A 199 16.68 4.15 4.32
C THR A 199 16.92 3.49 5.67
N PRO A 200 18.01 2.70 5.82
CA PRO A 200 18.41 2.16 7.11
C PRO A 200 18.50 3.24 8.19
N GLU A 201 19.06 4.42 7.86
CA GLU A 201 19.21 5.55 8.77
C GLU A 201 17.85 6.09 9.22
N GLN A 202 16.90 6.26 8.29
CA GLN A 202 15.53 6.69 8.62
C GLN A 202 14.77 5.66 9.47
N LEU A 203 15.01 4.37 9.22
CA LEU A 203 14.40 3.30 10.00
C LEU A 203 14.98 3.25 11.42
N GLU A 204 16.29 3.48 11.56
CA GLU A 204 16.98 3.60 12.84
C GLU A 204 16.49 4.83 13.61
N GLU A 205 16.37 6.00 12.96
CA GLU A 205 15.82 7.22 13.56
C GLU A 205 14.40 6.99 14.08
N LEU A 206 13.53 6.39 13.26
CA LEU A 206 12.17 6.05 13.68
C LEU A 206 12.17 5.08 14.87
N GLY A 207 13.07 4.09 14.88
CA GLY A 207 13.21 3.13 15.97
C GLY A 207 13.75 3.75 17.26
N ALA A 208 14.65 4.74 17.18
CA ALA A 208 15.26 5.41 18.31
C ALA A 208 14.28 6.34 19.07
N GLU A 209 13.26 6.85 18.39
CA GLU A 209 12.21 7.68 19.00
C GLU A 209 11.18 6.86 19.82
N LEU A 210 10.96 5.58 19.46
CA LEU A 210 9.93 4.74 20.12
C LEU A 210 10.16 4.54 21.64
N PRO A 211 11.39 4.26 22.13
CA PRO A 211 11.66 4.20 23.56
C PRO A 211 11.38 5.51 24.31
N GLN A 212 11.48 6.67 23.65
CA GLN A 212 11.16 7.96 24.29
C GLN A 212 9.65 8.16 24.47
N LEU A 213 8.84 7.73 23.50
CA LEU A 213 7.38 7.72 23.62
C LEU A 213 6.90 6.82 24.77
N GLN A 214 7.58 5.68 24.98
CA GLN A 214 7.28 4.78 26.10
C GLN A 214 7.64 5.38 27.46
N GLN A 215 8.74 6.14 27.54
CA GLN A 215 9.18 6.79 28.78
C GLN A 215 8.33 8.02 29.14
N GLY A 216 7.86 8.80 28.15
CA GLY A 216 6.94 9.91 28.37
C GLY A 216 5.58 9.46 28.95
N ALA A 217 5.09 8.29 28.55
CA ALA A 217 3.87 7.70 29.10
C ALA A 217 4.00 7.26 30.57
N ALA A 218 5.19 6.81 30.98
CA ALA A 218 5.45 6.41 32.37
C ALA A 218 5.69 7.61 33.31
N ALA A 219 6.31 8.69 32.82
CA ALA A 219 6.62 9.87 33.64
C ALA A 219 5.39 10.73 33.98
N GLN A 220 4.32 10.71 33.17
CA GLN A 220 3.09 11.45 33.47
C GLN A 220 2.25 10.82 34.59
N ASN A 221 2.44 9.51 34.88
CA ASN A 221 1.68 8.81 35.92
C ASN A 221 2.27 9.00 37.34
N SER A 222 3.50 9.50 37.48
CA SER A 222 4.14 9.74 38.78
C SER A 222 3.87 11.12 39.36
N THR A 223 3.48 12.11 38.55
CA THR A 223 3.12 13.46 39.03
C THR A 223 1.70 13.55 39.58
N ALA A 224 0.76 12.70 39.13
CA ALA A 224 -0.62 12.70 39.62
C ALA A 224 -0.78 12.07 41.02
N ALA A 225 0.12 11.16 41.41
CA ALA A 225 0.07 10.49 42.72
C ALA A 225 0.62 11.35 43.87
N SER A 226 1.35 12.44 43.58
CA SER A 226 1.94 13.31 44.61
C SER A 226 1.03 14.46 45.07
N ALA A 227 -0.11 14.70 44.39
CA ALA A 227 -0.98 15.83 44.67
C ALA A 227 -2.14 15.52 45.64
N SER A 228 -2.32 14.28 46.11
CA SER A 228 -3.50 13.88 46.91
C SER A 228 -3.24 13.63 48.40
N SER A 229 -2.05 13.90 48.94
CA SER A 229 -1.70 13.55 50.34
C SER A 229 -1.28 14.72 51.24
N SER A 230 -1.86 15.92 51.06
CA SER A 230 -1.68 17.01 52.06
C SER A 230 -2.99 17.73 52.43
N SER A 231 -3.87 17.02 53.15
CA SER A 231 -4.76 17.64 54.15
C SER A 231 -4.47 16.93 55.47
N GLY A 232 -3.62 17.43 56.35
CA GLY A 232 -3.86 18.69 57.06
C GLY A 232 -4.57 18.36 58.38
N ALA A 233 -3.89 17.64 59.26
CA ALA A 233 -4.32 17.39 60.63
C ALA A 233 -3.95 18.59 61.52
N GLN A 234 -4.95 19.33 61.99
CA GLN A 234 -4.96 20.24 63.15
C GLN A 234 -6.44 20.39 63.54
N ALA A 235 -6.90 20.42 64.79
CA ALA A 235 -6.28 20.51 66.09
C ALA A 235 -7.21 19.86 67.14
N THR A 236 -6.68 19.72 68.35
CA THR A 236 -7.37 19.43 69.61
C THR A 236 -8.14 20.62 70.12
#